data_AF-A0A9W7LJ03-F1
#
_entry.id   AF-A0A9W7LJ03-F1
#
_cell.length_a   1.000
_cell.length_b   1.000
_cell.length_c   1.000
_cell.angle_alpha   90.00
_cell.angle_beta   90.00
_cell.angle_gamma   90.00
#
_symmetry.space_group_name_H-M   'P 1'
#
loop_
_entity.id
_entity.type
_entity.pdbx_description
1 polymer ?
#
loop_
_entity_poly.entity_id
_entity_poly.type
_entity_poly.pdbx_seq_one_letter_code
_entity_poly.pdbx_strand_id
1 'polypeptide(L)'
;MEFQHFLHKHKLSSKEFEEKHMEQCMGCMDIIVCPAYCCRECGEFGMHKSCAELPPQIQKHTVHPHPLGFNMVDIFVCDACKRLTLSLISCRCMYCEFKLDFKCAMSIFNDENEIGKLDHQGTTVHHFCQCHPHQLIRCMLSSTTEVEKTTWKQMNLCCRACNLELLGTALLIHVYACLPCSFSIHESCMNEMPTQVRRSPFHPHHVLLP
;
A
#
# COMPACT_ATOMS: atom_id res chain seq x y z
N MET A 1 -18.84 9.22 24.23
CA MET A 1 -19.28 7.89 23.77
C MET A 1 -18.08 6.95 23.76
N GLU A 2 -18.25 5.69 24.16
CA GLU A 2 -17.20 4.66 24.08
C GLU A 2 -17.41 3.78 22.85
N PHE A 3 -16.33 3.41 22.16
CA PHE A 3 -16.36 2.59 20.94
C PHE A 3 -15.33 1.45 21.02
N GLN A 4 -15.74 0.22 20.73
CA GLN A 4 -14.83 -0.93 20.66
C GLN A 4 -14.44 -1.19 19.21
N HIS A 5 -13.23 -0.81 18.83
CA HIS A 5 -12.72 -1.10 17.49
C HIS A 5 -12.27 -2.57 17.39
N PHE A 6 -12.56 -3.24 16.28
CA PHE A 6 -12.29 -4.67 16.11
C PHE A 6 -10.79 -5.02 16.00
N LEU A 7 -9.93 -4.07 15.60
CA LEU A 7 -8.46 -4.24 15.59
C LEU A 7 -7.76 -3.72 16.85
N HIS A 8 -8.50 -3.21 17.84
CA HIS A 8 -7.90 -2.67 19.05
C HIS A 8 -8.53 -3.27 20.30
N LYS A 9 -7.70 -3.59 21.30
CA LYS A 9 -8.17 -4.28 22.51
C LYS A 9 -8.97 -3.36 23.43
N HIS A 10 -8.51 -2.14 23.64
CA HIS A 10 -9.16 -1.20 24.57
C HIS A 10 -10.34 -0.48 23.91
N LYS A 11 -11.23 0.04 24.74
CA LYS A 11 -12.28 0.94 24.26
C LYS A 11 -11.68 2.29 23.91
N LEU A 12 -12.18 2.88 22.84
CA LEU A 12 -11.83 4.21 22.40
C LEU A 12 -12.82 5.23 22.95
N SER A 13 -12.31 6.38 23.36
CA SER A 13 -13.11 7.54 23.78
C SER A 13 -13.34 8.47 22.59
N SER A 14 -14.58 8.92 22.41
CA SER A 14 -14.90 9.97 21.43
C SER A 14 -14.24 11.30 21.79
N LYS A 15 -13.66 11.97 20.80
CA LYS A 15 -13.09 13.32 20.87
C LYS A 15 -13.72 14.18 19.78
N GLU A 16 -14.34 15.28 20.20
CA GLU A 16 -15.11 16.17 19.31
C GLU A 16 -14.37 17.49 19.00
N PHE A 17 -13.33 17.85 19.78
CA PHE A 17 -12.59 19.10 19.64
C PHE A 17 -11.08 18.87 19.69
N GLU A 18 -10.32 19.69 18.96
CA GLU A 18 -8.86 19.67 18.94
C GLU A 18 -8.28 20.41 20.16
N GLU A 19 -7.54 19.70 21.02
CA GLU A 19 -6.90 20.30 22.21
C GLU A 19 -5.37 20.47 22.09
N LYS A 20 -4.82 20.37 20.86
CA LYS A 20 -3.39 20.32 20.47
C LYS A 20 -2.79 18.91 20.38
N HIS A 21 -1.87 18.79 19.41
CA HIS A 21 -1.19 17.59 18.90
C HIS A 21 -2.12 16.67 18.11
N MET A 22 -2.02 16.76 16.77
CA MET A 22 -2.79 15.91 15.89
C MET A 22 -2.06 14.58 15.72
N GLU A 23 -2.57 13.55 16.40
CA GLU A 23 -2.22 12.16 16.17
C GLU A 23 -2.53 11.78 14.72
N GLN A 24 -1.81 10.79 14.19
CA GLN A 24 -2.08 10.24 12.87
C GLN A 24 -3.17 9.17 12.98
N CYS A 25 -4.09 9.14 12.02
CA CYS A 25 -5.14 8.12 11.97
C CYS A 25 -4.52 6.76 11.64
N MET A 26 -4.71 5.76 12.50
CA MET A 26 -4.21 4.40 12.29
C MET A 26 -4.78 3.72 11.04
N GLY A 27 -5.93 4.17 10.54
CA GLY A 27 -6.53 3.67 9.30
C GLY A 27 -5.95 4.34 8.07
N CYS A 28 -6.34 5.59 7.81
CA CYS A 28 -5.99 6.29 6.58
C CYS A 28 -4.58 6.91 6.59
N MET A 29 -3.87 6.91 7.72
CA MET A 29 -2.56 7.52 7.88
C MET A 29 -2.52 9.04 7.59
N ASP A 30 -3.67 9.70 7.53
CA ASP A 30 -3.75 11.16 7.49
C ASP A 30 -3.85 11.72 8.91
N ILE A 31 -3.59 13.01 9.03
CA ILE A 31 -3.67 13.74 10.30
C ILE A 31 -5.13 13.70 10.80
N ILE A 32 -5.33 13.41 12.09
CA ILE A 32 -6.67 13.35 12.68
C ILE A 32 -7.25 14.75 12.84
N VAL A 33 -8.29 15.06 12.06
CA VAL A 33 -9.16 16.22 12.27
C VAL A 33 -10.44 15.70 12.90
N CYS A 34 -10.90 16.30 14.00
CA CYS A 34 -12.09 15.82 14.72
C CYS A 34 -13.33 15.78 13.80
N PRO A 35 -14.28 14.84 14.02
CA PRO A 35 -14.40 13.94 15.16
C PRO A 35 -13.51 12.69 15.09
N ALA A 36 -13.08 12.19 16.25
CA ALA A 36 -12.14 11.07 16.35
C ALA A 36 -12.44 10.13 17.54
N TYR A 37 -11.87 8.94 17.47
CA TYR A 37 -11.80 7.98 18.56
C TYR A 37 -10.34 7.75 18.95
N CYS A 38 -10.01 7.96 20.23
CA CYS A 38 -8.65 7.77 20.75
C CYS A 38 -8.66 6.79 21.93
N CYS A 39 -7.62 5.97 22.03
CA CYS A 39 -7.37 5.16 23.21
C CYS A 39 -6.65 6.02 24.26
N ARG A 40 -7.13 6.04 25.51
CA ARG A 40 -6.44 6.74 26.60
C ARG A 40 -5.31 5.92 27.22
N GLU A 41 -5.36 4.60 27.05
CA GLU A 41 -4.34 3.66 27.57
C GLU A 41 -3.18 3.50 26.59
N CYS A 42 -3.48 3.52 25.29
CA CYS A 42 -2.50 3.47 24.21
C CYS A 42 -2.39 4.85 23.59
N GLY A 43 -1.42 5.65 24.04
CA GLY A 43 -1.26 7.05 23.63
C GLY A 43 -0.98 7.30 22.13
N GLU A 44 -0.94 6.26 21.30
CA GLU A 44 -0.72 6.35 19.85
C GLU A 44 -1.90 5.79 19.03
N PHE A 45 -2.93 5.21 19.66
CA PHE A 45 -4.06 4.65 18.93
C PHE A 45 -5.17 5.69 18.76
N GLY A 46 -5.15 6.40 17.63
CA GLY A 46 -6.17 7.35 17.21
C GLY A 46 -6.72 7.02 15.82
N MET A 47 -8.02 7.23 15.62
CA MET A 47 -8.67 7.10 14.31
C MET A 47 -9.70 8.21 14.12
N HIS A 48 -9.87 8.70 12.89
CA HIS A 48 -11.08 9.48 12.56
C HIS A 48 -12.32 8.64 12.89
N LYS A 49 -13.39 9.30 13.31
CA LYS A 49 -14.66 8.62 13.61
C LYS A 49 -15.12 7.73 12.45
N SER A 50 -15.11 8.28 11.24
CA SER A 50 -15.45 7.57 10.00
C SER A 50 -14.54 6.38 9.69
N CYS A 51 -13.26 6.47 10.04
CA CYS A 51 -12.31 5.37 9.85
C CYS A 51 -12.55 4.23 10.85
N ALA A 52 -12.84 4.56 12.11
CA ALA A 52 -13.10 3.56 13.14
C ALA A 52 -14.44 2.84 12.96
N GLU A 53 -15.43 3.52 12.38
CA GLU A 53 -16.80 3.01 12.20
C GLU A 53 -16.95 2.09 10.96
N LEU A 54 -15.87 1.79 10.23
CA LEU A 54 -15.90 0.74 9.22
C LEU A 54 -16.33 -0.60 9.85
N PRO A 55 -17.12 -1.41 9.13
CA PRO A 55 -17.45 -2.75 9.60
C PRO A 55 -16.17 -3.60 9.69
N PRO A 56 -16.13 -4.64 10.54
CA PRO A 56 -14.98 -5.54 10.67
C PRO A 56 -14.62 -6.32 9.40
N GLN A 57 -15.52 -6.33 8.41
CA GLN A 57 -15.30 -6.90 7.09
C GLN A 57 -16.06 -6.08 6.05
N ILE A 58 -15.42 -5.84 4.91
CA ILE A 58 -16.11 -5.32 3.73
C ILE A 58 -16.72 -6.53 3.02
N GLN A 59 -18.05 -6.55 2.92
CA GLN A 59 -18.78 -7.63 2.26
C GLN A 59 -18.55 -7.60 0.74
N LYS A 60 -19.08 -8.61 0.04
CA LYS A 60 -18.95 -8.72 -1.42
C LYS A 60 -19.30 -7.40 -2.10
N HIS A 61 -18.39 -6.91 -2.92
CA HIS A 61 -18.54 -5.66 -3.65
C HIS A 61 -18.31 -5.89 -5.13
N THR A 62 -18.71 -4.93 -5.97
CA THR A 62 -18.47 -4.96 -7.43
C THR A 62 -16.99 -5.11 -7.79
N VAL A 63 -16.07 -4.74 -6.89
CA VAL A 63 -14.61 -4.82 -7.12
C VAL A 63 -14.05 -6.21 -6.85
N HIS A 64 -14.70 -7.00 -5.98
CA HIS A 64 -14.21 -8.31 -5.57
C HIS A 64 -15.32 -9.19 -4.96
N PRO A 65 -15.48 -10.46 -5.42
CA PRO A 65 -16.60 -11.31 -5.04
C PRO A 65 -16.47 -11.99 -3.66
N HIS A 66 -15.34 -11.85 -2.97
CA HIS A 66 -15.14 -12.41 -1.63
C HIS A 66 -15.12 -11.34 -0.54
N PRO A 67 -15.51 -11.67 0.71
CA PRO A 67 -15.32 -10.78 1.84
C PRO A 67 -13.84 -10.43 2.06
N LEU A 68 -13.59 -9.18 2.46
CA LEU A 68 -12.26 -8.70 2.82
C LEU A 68 -12.16 -8.53 4.33
N GLY A 69 -11.14 -9.15 4.93
CA GLY A 69 -10.78 -8.97 6.33
C GLY A 69 -9.68 -7.91 6.47
N PHE A 70 -9.57 -7.31 7.65
CA PHE A 70 -8.50 -6.35 7.93
C PHE A 70 -7.30 -7.04 8.56
N ASN A 71 -6.11 -6.65 8.12
CA ASN A 71 -4.82 -7.07 8.64
C ASN A 71 -4.03 -5.85 9.11
N MET A 72 -3.15 -6.06 10.09
CA MET A 72 -2.24 -5.01 10.57
C MET A 72 -0.90 -5.08 9.85
N VAL A 73 -0.33 -3.90 9.57
CA VAL A 73 1.00 -3.62 9.02
C VAL A 73 1.34 -4.42 7.76
N ASP A 74 1.41 -3.71 6.64
CA ASP A 74 1.64 -4.33 5.35
C ASP A 74 2.36 -3.41 4.37
N ILE A 75 3.23 -3.97 3.55
CA ILE A 75 3.83 -3.31 2.39
C ILE A 75 3.42 -4.11 1.16
N PHE A 76 2.61 -3.49 0.32
CA PHE A 76 2.03 -4.19 -0.83
C PHE A 76 1.61 -3.22 -1.91
N VAL A 77 1.36 -3.76 -3.11
CA VAL A 77 0.71 -2.99 -4.18
C VAL A 77 -0.79 -3.13 -4.04
N CYS A 78 -1.49 -2.01 -3.82
CA CYS A 78 -2.94 -1.98 -3.71
C CYS A 78 -3.60 -2.31 -5.06
N ASP A 79 -4.55 -3.25 -5.09
CA ASP A 79 -5.17 -3.71 -6.33
C ASP A 79 -6.10 -2.70 -6.97
N ALA A 80 -6.66 -1.76 -6.20
CA ALA A 80 -7.52 -0.71 -6.73
C ALA A 80 -6.71 0.44 -7.33
N CYS A 81 -5.79 1.02 -6.56
CA CYS A 81 -5.07 2.23 -6.98
C CYS A 81 -3.69 1.94 -7.60
N LYS A 82 -3.22 0.69 -7.59
CA LYS A 82 -1.89 0.26 -8.08
C LYS A 82 -0.71 0.98 -7.42
N ARG A 83 -0.90 1.61 -6.26
CA ARG A 83 0.19 2.24 -5.50
C ARG A 83 0.92 1.19 -4.67
N LEU A 84 2.24 1.33 -4.57
CA LEU A 84 3.02 0.67 -3.53
C LEU A 84 2.74 1.39 -2.22
N THR A 85 2.03 0.72 -1.33
CA THR A 85 1.51 1.31 -0.09
C THR A 85 2.15 0.64 1.11
N LEU A 86 2.59 1.47 2.06
CA LEU A 86 2.80 1.07 3.45
C LEU A 86 1.50 1.37 4.19
N SER A 87 0.82 0.36 4.71
CA SER A 87 -0.42 0.55 5.46
C SER A 87 -0.29 -0.06 6.85
N LEU A 88 -0.70 0.70 7.87
CA LEU A 88 -0.88 0.17 9.23
C LEU A 88 -2.07 -0.78 9.31
N ILE A 89 -3.09 -0.56 8.47
CA ILE A 89 -4.25 -1.41 8.31
C ILE A 89 -4.48 -1.64 6.82
N SER A 90 -4.52 -2.90 6.37
CA SER A 90 -4.85 -3.29 5.00
C SER A 90 -6.07 -4.19 4.96
N CYS A 91 -6.81 -4.18 3.85
CA CYS A 91 -7.92 -5.10 3.61
C CYS A 91 -7.48 -6.20 2.66
N ARG A 92 -7.57 -7.46 3.08
CA ARG A 92 -7.12 -8.62 2.30
C ARG A 92 -8.23 -9.64 2.17
N CYS A 93 -8.31 -10.25 0.98
CA CYS A 93 -9.12 -11.43 0.77
C CYS A 93 -8.44 -12.64 1.42
N MET A 94 -9.21 -13.49 2.09
CA MET A 94 -8.69 -14.76 2.62
C MET A 94 -8.61 -15.87 1.56
N TYR A 95 -9.28 -15.68 0.42
CA TYR A 95 -9.46 -16.71 -0.61
C TYR A 95 -8.59 -16.47 -1.86
N CYS A 96 -7.99 -15.29 -2.00
CA CYS A 96 -7.12 -14.95 -3.12
C CYS A 96 -6.16 -13.81 -2.75
N GLU A 97 -5.32 -13.38 -3.69
CA GLU A 97 -4.28 -12.36 -3.46
C GLU A 97 -4.80 -10.91 -3.47
N PHE A 98 -6.13 -10.72 -3.60
CA PHE A 98 -6.73 -9.39 -3.67
C PHE A 98 -6.55 -8.62 -2.36
N LYS A 99 -6.02 -7.41 -2.47
CA LYS A 99 -5.65 -6.55 -1.35
C LYS A 99 -5.84 -5.07 -1.65
N LEU A 100 -6.33 -4.34 -0.66
CA LEU A 100 -6.59 -2.92 -0.73
C LEU A 100 -5.91 -2.22 0.43
N ASP A 101 -5.39 -1.03 0.17
CA ASP A 101 -5.06 -0.09 1.24
C ASP A 101 -6.33 0.44 1.92
N PHE A 102 -6.17 0.98 3.12
CA PHE A 102 -7.29 1.45 3.92
C PHE A 102 -8.09 2.56 3.21
N LYS A 103 -7.43 3.46 2.47
CA LYS A 103 -8.11 4.57 1.78
C LYS A 103 -8.99 4.04 0.65
N CYS A 104 -8.50 3.11 -0.14
CA CYS A 104 -9.27 2.45 -1.21
C CYS A 104 -10.42 1.63 -0.62
N ALA A 105 -10.19 0.92 0.48
CA ALA A 105 -11.22 0.19 1.20
C ALA A 105 -12.33 1.11 1.71
N MET A 106 -11.98 2.26 2.30
CA MET A 106 -12.92 3.32 2.69
C MET A 106 -13.72 3.86 1.50
N SER A 107 -13.03 4.18 0.39
CA SER A 107 -13.70 4.67 -0.82
C SER A 107 -14.71 3.65 -1.33
N ILE A 108 -14.33 2.38 -1.45
CA ILE A 108 -15.21 1.30 -1.90
C ILE A 108 -16.39 1.10 -0.95
N PHE A 109 -16.18 1.19 0.36
CA PHE A 109 -17.27 1.08 1.33
C PHE A 109 -18.28 2.22 1.23
N ASN A 110 -17.81 3.43 0.93
CA ASN A 110 -18.65 4.63 0.88
C ASN A 110 -19.38 4.83 -0.46
N ASP A 111 -19.04 4.08 -1.51
CA ASP A 111 -19.55 4.31 -2.87
C ASP A 111 -20.57 3.23 -3.30
N GLU A 112 -21.85 3.60 -3.38
CA GLU A 112 -22.89 2.74 -3.98
C GLU A 112 -22.95 2.89 -5.53
N ASN A 113 -22.23 3.82 -6.17
CA ASN A 113 -22.42 4.12 -7.61
C ASN A 113 -21.21 4.53 -8.47
N GLU A 114 -20.00 4.76 -7.97
CA GLU A 114 -18.87 5.21 -8.83
C GLU A 114 -17.72 4.19 -8.94
N ILE A 115 -17.97 3.04 -9.59
CA ILE A 115 -16.89 2.13 -10.03
C ILE A 115 -16.92 1.97 -11.55
N GLY A 116 -16.91 3.11 -12.24
CA GLY A 116 -16.42 3.19 -13.60
C GLY A 116 -14.92 3.47 -13.57
N LYS A 117 -14.10 2.46 -13.88
CA LYS A 117 -12.62 2.50 -14.06
C LYS A 117 -11.78 2.11 -12.83
N LEU A 118 -12.05 0.96 -12.23
CA LEU A 118 -10.92 0.17 -11.72
C LEU A 118 -10.34 -0.56 -12.93
N ASP A 119 -9.13 -0.21 -13.33
CA ASP A 119 -8.41 -0.97 -14.35
C ASP A 119 -7.83 -2.23 -13.68
N HIS A 120 -8.42 -3.37 -14.03
CA HIS A 120 -8.03 -4.66 -13.49
C HIS A 120 -6.76 -5.19 -14.20
N GLN A 121 -6.25 -4.52 -15.23
CA GLN A 121 -5.03 -4.91 -15.93
C GLN A 121 -3.80 -4.32 -15.25
N GLY A 122 -3.44 -4.89 -14.10
CA GLY A 122 -2.05 -4.81 -13.65
C GLY A 122 -1.17 -5.64 -14.60
N THR A 123 -0.32 -5.00 -15.40
CA THR A 123 0.67 -5.74 -16.19
C THR A 123 1.70 -6.35 -15.25
N THR A 124 1.67 -7.68 -15.10
CA THR A 124 2.73 -8.42 -14.42
C THR A 124 3.72 -8.91 -15.45
N VAL A 125 5.01 -8.73 -15.15
CA VAL A 125 6.11 -9.24 -15.98
C VAL A 125 6.90 -10.20 -15.13
N HIS A 126 7.22 -11.39 -15.62
CA HIS A 126 8.07 -12.30 -14.87
C HIS A 126 9.46 -11.69 -14.71
N HIS A 127 10.03 -11.80 -13.51
CA HIS A 127 11.41 -11.42 -13.31
C HIS A 127 12.32 -12.19 -14.28
N PHE A 128 13.35 -11.55 -14.80
CA PHE A 128 14.22 -12.13 -15.84
C PHE A 128 15.06 -13.36 -15.38
N CYS A 129 14.89 -13.86 -14.16
CA CYS A 129 15.66 -14.95 -13.58
C CYS A 129 14.86 -16.26 -13.55
N GLN A 130 15.35 -17.28 -14.26
CA GLN A 130 14.74 -18.63 -14.28
C GLN A 130 14.87 -19.40 -12.94
N CYS A 131 15.62 -18.88 -11.96
CA CYS A 131 15.83 -19.54 -10.66
C CYS A 131 14.80 -19.15 -9.58
N HIS A 132 14.04 -18.06 -9.75
CA HIS A 132 12.92 -17.73 -8.86
C HIS A 132 11.73 -17.15 -9.65
N PRO A 133 10.55 -17.77 -9.63
CA PRO A 133 9.40 -17.36 -10.44
C PRO A 133 8.62 -16.19 -9.81
N HIS A 134 9.30 -15.16 -9.31
CA HIS A 134 8.61 -13.97 -8.77
C HIS A 134 8.20 -13.03 -9.90
N GLN A 135 7.01 -12.46 -9.79
CA GLN A 135 6.51 -11.47 -10.75
C GLN A 135 6.96 -10.06 -10.33
N LEU A 136 7.40 -9.28 -11.31
CA LEU A 136 7.51 -7.83 -11.20
C LEU A 136 6.13 -7.24 -11.42
N ILE A 137 5.67 -6.50 -10.43
CA ILE A 137 4.40 -5.78 -10.45
C ILE A 137 4.72 -4.35 -10.84
N ARG A 138 4.12 -3.88 -11.93
CA ARG A 138 4.12 -2.45 -12.28
C ARG A 138 3.25 -1.71 -11.27
N CYS A 139 3.81 -0.75 -10.54
CA CYS A 139 3.09 0.03 -9.54
C CYS A 139 3.50 1.50 -9.54
N MET A 140 2.69 2.33 -8.88
CA MET A 140 3.00 3.73 -8.62
C MET A 140 3.65 3.87 -7.25
N LEU A 141 4.82 4.47 -7.19
CA LEU A 141 5.43 4.92 -5.95
C LEU A 141 5.11 6.40 -5.76
N SER A 142 4.58 6.75 -4.59
CA SER A 142 4.34 8.13 -4.19
C SER A 142 4.60 8.30 -2.70
N SER A 143 4.94 9.51 -2.30
CA SER A 143 5.07 9.89 -0.89
C SER A 143 4.08 11.03 -0.59
N THR A 144 2.82 10.67 -0.41
CA THR A 144 1.72 11.62 -0.23
C THR A 144 1.59 12.09 1.21
N THR A 145 2.05 11.28 2.17
CA THR A 145 2.11 11.64 3.59
C THR A 145 3.55 11.82 4.05
N GLU A 146 3.78 12.60 5.11
CA GLU A 146 5.11 12.75 5.71
C GLU A 146 5.67 11.43 6.24
N VAL A 147 4.79 10.50 6.67
CA VAL A 147 5.18 9.16 7.13
C VAL A 147 5.63 8.28 5.97
N GLU A 148 4.96 8.34 4.83
CA GLU A 148 5.43 7.67 3.62
C GLU A 148 6.82 8.21 3.22
N LYS A 149 7.01 9.55 3.23
CA LYS A 149 8.32 10.16 2.92
C LYS A 149 9.43 9.65 3.84
N THR A 150 9.23 9.68 5.14
CA THR A 150 10.24 9.23 6.11
C THR A 150 10.50 7.74 6.00
N THR A 151 9.46 6.92 5.81
CA THR A 151 9.60 5.46 5.72
C THR A 151 10.30 5.04 4.44
N TRP A 152 9.90 5.57 3.28
CA TRP A 152 10.56 5.27 2.00
C TRP A 152 12.03 5.69 2.01
N LYS A 153 12.34 6.80 2.67
CA LYS A 153 13.72 7.26 2.87
C LYS A 153 14.51 6.30 3.77
N GLN A 154 13.92 5.79 4.85
CA GLN A 154 14.55 4.78 5.71
C GLN A 154 14.77 3.44 5.00
N MET A 155 13.83 3.04 4.13
CA MET A 155 13.93 1.81 3.34
C MET A 155 14.96 1.91 2.21
N ASN A 156 15.46 3.11 1.90
CA ASN A 156 16.46 3.37 0.87
C ASN A 156 16.10 2.71 -0.48
N LEU A 157 14.89 3.01 -0.95
CA LEU A 157 14.36 2.46 -2.19
C LEU A 157 15.10 3.03 -3.41
N CYS A 158 16.03 2.23 -3.96
CA CYS A 158 16.80 2.58 -5.14
C CYS A 158 16.41 1.74 -6.35
N CYS A 159 16.49 2.36 -7.52
CA CYS A 159 16.42 1.64 -8.79
C CYS A 159 17.65 0.76 -8.92
N ARG A 160 17.43 -0.53 -9.10
CA ARG A 160 18.52 -1.47 -9.21
C ARG A 160 19.34 -1.25 -10.49
N ALA A 161 18.73 -0.75 -11.57
CA ALA A 161 19.40 -0.49 -12.84
C ALA A 161 20.38 0.70 -12.82
N CYS A 162 19.91 1.88 -12.39
CA CYS A 162 20.70 3.10 -12.41
C CYS A 162 21.32 3.46 -11.06
N ASN A 163 21.00 2.72 -9.99
CA ASN A 163 21.41 2.97 -8.60
C ASN A 163 20.97 4.34 -8.04
N LEU A 164 20.04 5.03 -8.68
CA LEU A 164 19.45 6.27 -8.18
C LEU A 164 18.23 5.97 -7.30
N GLU A 165 17.89 6.89 -6.41
CA GLU A 165 16.64 6.82 -5.63
C GLU A 165 15.44 6.69 -6.57
N LEU A 166 14.46 5.86 -6.21
CA LEU A 166 13.28 5.65 -7.05
C LEU A 166 12.50 6.95 -7.21
N LEU A 167 12.18 7.61 -6.10
CA LEU A 167 11.33 8.79 -6.10
C LEU A 167 12.11 10.06 -6.46
N GLY A 168 13.35 10.19 -5.97
CA GLY A 168 14.18 11.38 -6.20
C GLY A 168 13.43 12.68 -5.84
N THR A 169 13.22 13.55 -6.84
CA THR A 169 12.44 14.79 -6.69
C THR A 169 10.98 14.69 -7.16
N ALA A 170 10.56 13.53 -7.68
CA ALA A 170 9.20 13.33 -8.17
C ALA A 170 8.21 13.15 -7.01
N LEU A 171 6.97 13.59 -7.17
CA LEU A 171 5.88 13.31 -6.21
C LEU A 171 5.26 11.92 -6.43
N LEU A 172 5.38 11.41 -7.66
CA LEU A 172 4.84 10.13 -8.12
C LEU A 172 5.70 9.61 -9.26
N ILE A 173 6.01 8.31 -9.25
CA ILE A 173 6.73 7.65 -10.34
C ILE A 173 6.23 6.21 -10.55
N HIS A 174 6.31 5.71 -11.77
CA HIS A 174 6.06 4.30 -12.07
C HIS A 174 7.33 3.45 -11.93
N VAL A 175 7.19 2.32 -11.24
CA VAL A 175 8.26 1.37 -10.99
C VAL A 175 7.77 -0.05 -11.22
N TYR A 176 8.70 -0.96 -11.48
CA TYR A 176 8.46 -2.40 -11.36
C TYR A 176 9.07 -2.87 -10.06
N ALA A 177 8.27 -3.55 -9.22
CA ALA A 177 8.69 -4.03 -7.92
C ALA A 177 8.46 -5.53 -7.77
N CYS A 178 9.43 -6.21 -7.15
CA CYS A 178 9.30 -7.56 -6.63
C CYS A 178 9.49 -7.50 -5.12
N LEU A 179 8.37 -7.55 -4.38
CA LEU A 179 8.38 -7.45 -2.92
C LEU A 179 9.15 -8.61 -2.24
N PRO A 180 9.00 -9.88 -2.66
CA PRO A 180 9.75 -10.98 -2.05
C PRO A 180 11.27 -10.85 -2.20
N CYS A 181 11.75 -10.27 -3.30
CA CYS A 181 13.17 -10.06 -3.56
C CYS A 181 13.68 -8.69 -3.09
N SER A 182 12.80 -7.83 -2.57
CA SER A 182 13.11 -6.41 -2.31
C SER A 182 13.79 -5.74 -3.52
N PHE A 183 13.31 -6.05 -4.73
CA PHE A 183 13.84 -5.55 -5.98
C PHE A 183 12.93 -4.46 -6.54
N SER A 184 13.52 -3.38 -7.04
CA SER A 184 12.82 -2.27 -7.66
C SER A 184 13.60 -1.69 -8.82
N ILE A 185 12.91 -1.32 -9.90
CA ILE A 185 13.50 -0.68 -11.07
C ILE A 185 12.54 0.40 -11.59
N HIS A 186 13.06 1.55 -12.02
CA HIS A 186 12.26 2.56 -12.71
C HIS A 186 11.62 1.95 -13.96
N GLU A 187 10.39 2.36 -14.27
CA GLU A 187 9.76 1.97 -15.54
C GLU A 187 10.61 2.38 -16.76
N SER A 188 11.22 3.56 -16.74
CA SER A 188 12.13 4.01 -17.80
C SER A 188 13.33 3.07 -17.96
N CYS A 189 14.01 2.73 -16.87
CA CYS A 189 15.14 1.80 -16.90
C CYS A 189 14.73 0.39 -17.35
N MET A 190 13.51 -0.05 -17.01
CA MET A 190 12.96 -1.33 -17.47
C MET A 190 12.74 -1.33 -18.98
N ASN A 191 12.18 -0.24 -19.53
CA ASN A 191 11.87 -0.12 -20.95
C ASN A 191 13.13 0.05 -21.82
N GLU A 192 14.21 0.57 -21.25
CA GLU A 192 15.52 0.69 -21.90
C GLU A 192 16.38 -0.58 -21.79
N MET A 193 15.94 -1.60 -21.03
CA MET A 193 16.71 -2.83 -20.90
C MET A 193 16.79 -3.57 -22.24
N PRO A 194 18.00 -3.96 -22.68
CA PRO A 194 18.15 -4.77 -23.88
C PRO A 194 17.45 -6.13 -23.69
N THR A 195 16.79 -6.61 -24.75
CA THR A 195 16.03 -7.86 -24.78
C THR A 195 16.87 -9.12 -24.49
N GLN A 196 18.20 -9.01 -24.49
CA GLN A 196 19.13 -10.05 -24.07
C GLN A 196 20.27 -9.45 -23.25
N VAL A 197 20.48 -9.95 -22.03
CA VAL A 197 21.61 -9.56 -21.18
C VAL A 197 22.50 -10.79 -20.97
N ARG A 198 23.70 -10.79 -21.59
CA ARG A 198 24.66 -11.91 -21.48
C ARG A 198 25.30 -12.03 -20.09
N ARG A 199 25.43 -10.92 -19.37
CA ARG A 199 25.83 -10.82 -17.95
C ARG A 199 25.19 -9.58 -17.36
N SER A 200 24.33 -9.76 -16.37
CA SER A 200 23.67 -8.66 -15.67
C SER A 200 24.48 -8.33 -14.41
N PRO A 201 24.68 -7.03 -14.07
CA PRO A 201 25.16 -6.66 -12.73
C PRO A 201 24.27 -7.19 -11.60
N PHE A 202 23.02 -7.56 -11.94
CA PHE A 202 22.02 -8.11 -11.02
C PHE A 202 22.14 -9.62 -10.87
N HIS A 203 22.69 -10.30 -11.88
CA HIS A 203 22.95 -11.74 -11.89
C HIS A 203 24.25 -12.03 -12.66
N PRO A 204 25.43 -11.91 -12.01
CA PRO A 204 26.71 -12.11 -12.68
C PRO A 204 26.92 -13.55 -13.21
N HIS A 205 26.04 -14.49 -12.82
CA HIS A 205 26.14 -15.91 -13.16
C HIS A 205 25.05 -16.42 -14.11
N HIS A 206 24.15 -15.58 -14.61
CA HIS A 206 23.01 -16.05 -15.42
C HIS A 206 22.81 -15.26 -16.71
N VAL A 207 22.49 -15.99 -17.78
CA VAL A 207 22.02 -15.45 -19.07
C VAL A 207 20.51 -15.31 -18.97
N LEU A 208 19.99 -14.10 -19.22
CA LEU A 208 18.54 -13.87 -19.29
C LEU A 208 18.09 -14.25 -20.71
N LEU A 209 17.20 -15.24 -20.83
CA LEU A 209 16.53 -15.61 -22.09
C LEU A 209 15.01 -15.44 -21.91
N PRO A 210 14.30 -15.05 -22.98
CA PRO A 210 12.86 -14.75 -22.97
C PRO A 210 11.99 -15.91 -22.47
#